data_AF-A0AAW1JQJ2-F1
#
_entry.id   AF-A0AAW1JQJ2-F1
#
_cell.length_a   1.000
_cell.length_b   1.000
_cell.length_c   1.000
_cell.angle_alpha   90.00
_cell.angle_beta   90.00
_cell.angle_gamma   90.00
#
_symmetry.space_group_name_H-M   'P 1'
#
loop_
_entity.id
_entity.type
_entity.pdbx_description
1 polymer ?
#
loop_
_entity_poly.entity_id
_entity_poly.type
_entity_poly.pdbx_seq_one_letter_code
_entity_poly.pdbx_strand_id
1 'polypeptide(L)'
;MSEYDATCALFYSISSTQPGLAGINLGKFLIKRVIELVKKDMPQINTFATLSPIPGFMKWLLAKLASQSKLAEAANSDSTCSSEEPAASAFRENVLTVEEEKELLEAARDSMSGRNGMEVMLNLLTSPNHEWSESDQISVILKRILMRLCARYLLQEKKRGKALDPVANFHLQNGAMVERLNWMADKTEKGLSQSGGIMVNYIYRLNDIEENAHSYLSSGRINAALDLQRLVERT
;
A
#
# COMPACT_ATOMS: atom_id res chain seq x y z
N MET A 1 13.49 30.43 4.61
CA MET A 1 12.55 30.36 3.47
C MET A 1 11.30 31.09 3.90
N SER A 2 10.84 32.04 3.10
CA SER A 2 9.58 32.72 3.36
C SER A 2 8.41 31.85 2.87
N GLU A 3 7.21 32.08 3.38
CA GLU A 3 6.00 31.40 2.89
C GLU A 3 5.74 31.68 1.40
N TYR A 4 6.23 32.82 0.88
CA TYR A 4 6.11 33.20 -0.52
C TYR A 4 6.97 32.34 -1.47
N ASP A 5 7.99 31.65 -0.94
CA ASP A 5 8.85 30.76 -1.72
C ASP A 5 8.24 29.35 -1.91
N ALA A 6 7.11 29.07 -1.26
CA ALA A 6 6.45 27.76 -1.34
C ALA A 6 5.84 27.52 -2.72
N THR A 7 6.15 26.36 -3.32
CA THR A 7 5.62 25.93 -4.63
C THR A 7 4.55 24.86 -4.51
N CYS A 8 4.45 24.21 -3.34
CA CYS A 8 3.58 23.06 -3.09
C CYS A 8 2.93 23.14 -1.70
N ALA A 9 1.65 22.75 -1.62
CA ALA A 9 0.95 22.52 -0.37
C ALA A 9 0.83 21.00 -0.09
N LEU A 10 1.29 20.56 1.09
CA LEU A 10 1.19 19.17 1.55
C LEU A 10 0.16 19.01 2.66
N PHE A 11 -0.85 18.16 2.42
CA PHE A 11 -1.79 17.69 3.42
C PHE A 11 -1.22 16.45 4.14
N TYR A 12 -0.63 16.65 5.32
CA TYR A 12 0.01 15.55 6.09
C TYR A 12 -0.93 14.88 7.10
N SER A 13 -2.08 15.49 7.41
CA SER A 13 -3.07 14.92 8.33
C SER A 13 -4.48 15.36 7.99
N ILE A 14 -5.40 14.39 7.95
CA ILE A 14 -6.85 14.60 7.78
C ILE A 14 -7.53 13.70 8.81
N SER A 15 -8.32 14.30 9.70
CA SER A 15 -8.97 13.58 10.80
C SER A 15 -10.48 13.82 10.78
N SER A 16 -11.26 12.75 10.89
CA SER A 16 -12.69 12.86 11.18
C SER A 16 -12.88 13.02 12.69
N THR A 17 -13.52 14.10 13.12
CA THR A 17 -13.73 14.41 14.55
C THR A 17 -14.93 13.68 15.14
N GLN A 18 -15.84 13.17 14.31
CA GLN A 18 -17.11 12.58 14.74
C GLN A 18 -17.26 11.15 14.21
N PRO A 19 -17.00 10.11 15.03
CA PRO A 19 -17.17 8.72 14.63
C PRO A 19 -18.59 8.39 14.14
N GLY A 20 -19.61 9.03 14.72
CA GLY A 20 -21.02 8.84 14.34
C GLY A 20 -21.37 9.34 12.93
N LEU A 21 -20.50 10.10 12.28
CA LEU A 21 -20.66 10.55 10.89
C LEU A 21 -19.80 9.73 9.91
N ALA A 22 -19.20 8.63 10.37
CA ALA A 22 -18.43 7.73 9.50
C ALA A 22 -19.31 7.19 8.37
N GLY A 23 -18.86 7.38 7.13
CA GLY A 23 -19.61 6.98 5.93
C GLY A 23 -20.50 8.08 5.35
N ILE A 24 -20.69 9.21 6.03
CA ILE A 24 -21.27 10.39 5.42
C ILE A 24 -20.18 11.07 4.59
N ASN A 25 -20.44 11.28 3.29
CA ASN A 25 -19.49 11.82 2.31
C ASN A 25 -19.16 13.32 2.50
N LEU A 26 -19.09 13.81 3.74
CA LEU A 26 -18.71 15.19 4.07
C LEU A 26 -17.28 15.51 3.63
N GLY A 27 -16.40 14.51 3.62
CA GLY A 27 -15.00 14.67 3.23
C GLY A 27 -14.76 14.89 1.72
N LYS A 28 -15.75 14.59 0.85
CA LYS A 28 -15.61 14.68 -0.62
C LYS A 28 -15.34 16.10 -1.14
N PHE A 29 -15.70 17.11 -0.35
CA PHE A 29 -15.52 18.51 -0.74
C PHE A 29 -14.45 19.23 0.10
N LEU A 30 -13.94 18.59 1.14
CA LEU A 30 -12.98 19.20 2.06
C LEU A 30 -11.71 19.61 1.32
N ILE A 31 -11.11 18.67 0.58
CA ILE A 31 -9.84 18.93 -0.11
C ILE A 31 -10.01 19.96 -1.22
N LYS A 32 -11.05 19.83 -2.04
CA LYS A 32 -11.33 20.81 -3.10
C LYS A 32 -11.50 22.23 -2.53
N ARG A 33 -12.24 22.36 -1.43
CA ARG A 33 -12.44 23.66 -0.77
C ARG A 33 -11.13 24.24 -0.23
N VAL A 34 -10.28 23.41 0.38
CA VAL A 34 -8.98 23.88 0.89
C VAL A 34 -8.06 24.27 -0.26
N ILE A 35 -8.04 23.53 -1.36
CA ILE A 35 -7.29 23.87 -2.58
C ILE A 35 -7.71 25.25 -3.11
N GLU A 36 -9.02 25.53 -3.21
CA GLU A 36 -9.55 26.83 -3.64
C GLU A 36 -9.10 27.98 -2.73
N LEU A 37 -9.15 27.77 -1.41
CA LEU A 37 -8.72 28.78 -0.43
C LEU A 37 -7.22 29.04 -0.51
N VAL A 38 -6.40 28.00 -0.54
CA VAL A 38 -4.94 28.12 -0.71
C VAL A 38 -4.62 28.81 -2.03
N LYS A 39 -5.33 28.50 -3.12
CA LYS A 39 -5.14 29.18 -4.40
C LYS A 39 -5.48 30.66 -4.38
N LYS A 40 -6.50 31.04 -3.62
CA LYS A 40 -6.89 32.44 -3.46
C LYS A 40 -5.82 33.23 -2.70
N ASP A 41 -5.28 32.64 -1.64
CA ASP A 41 -4.35 33.32 -0.73
C ASP A 41 -2.88 33.21 -1.21
N MET A 42 -2.54 32.13 -1.92
CA MET A 42 -1.20 31.82 -2.44
C MET A 42 -1.27 31.32 -3.90
N PRO A 43 -1.50 32.23 -4.89
CA PRO A 43 -1.69 31.86 -6.29
C PRO A 43 -0.53 31.08 -6.92
N GLN A 44 0.69 31.28 -6.42
CA GLN A 44 1.92 30.61 -6.88
C GLN A 44 1.94 29.10 -6.59
N ILE A 45 1.17 28.62 -5.61
CA ILE A 45 1.11 27.19 -5.28
C ILE A 45 0.30 26.46 -6.35
N ASN A 46 0.96 25.69 -7.20
CA ASN A 46 0.32 24.93 -8.27
C ASN A 46 0.25 23.43 -8.00
N THR A 47 0.96 22.96 -6.98
CA THR A 47 1.05 21.54 -6.63
C THR A 47 0.42 21.28 -5.28
N PHE A 48 -0.54 20.36 -5.26
CA PHE A 48 -1.24 19.93 -4.04
C PHE A 48 -1.01 18.44 -3.88
N ALA A 49 -0.43 18.04 -2.76
CA ALA A 49 -0.14 16.64 -2.49
C ALA A 49 -0.48 16.27 -1.05
N THR A 50 -0.50 14.99 -0.76
CA THR A 50 -0.61 14.48 0.62
C THR A 50 0.63 13.72 1.00
N LEU A 51 0.84 13.49 2.28
CA LEU A 51 1.69 12.41 2.77
C LEU A 51 0.82 11.53 3.67
N SER A 52 0.33 10.43 3.11
CA SER A 52 -0.76 9.65 3.69
C SER A 52 -0.29 8.27 4.18
N PRO A 53 -0.85 7.76 5.30
CA PRO A 53 -0.57 6.40 5.77
C PRO A 53 -1.28 5.34 4.90
N ILE A 54 -0.87 4.08 5.03
CA ILE A 54 -1.44 2.93 4.30
C ILE A 54 -1.86 1.84 5.30
N PRO A 55 -2.89 2.10 6.14
CA PRO A 55 -3.15 1.36 7.37
C PRO A 55 -3.46 -0.14 7.20
N GLY A 56 -3.85 -0.58 5.99
CA GLY A 56 -4.24 -1.95 5.72
C GLY A 56 -3.18 -2.82 5.04
N PHE A 57 -2.03 -2.25 4.66
CA PHE A 57 -1.08 -2.94 3.78
C PHE A 57 -0.44 -4.17 4.45
N MET A 58 0.15 -4.02 5.64
CA MET A 58 0.80 -5.14 6.32
C MET A 58 -0.20 -6.23 6.70
N LYS A 59 -1.40 -5.85 7.15
CA LYS A 59 -2.47 -6.81 7.42
C LYS A 59 -2.83 -7.64 6.19
N TRP A 60 -2.94 -7.01 5.03
CA TRP A 60 -3.20 -7.69 3.76
C TRP A 60 -2.06 -8.64 3.39
N LEU A 61 -0.82 -8.17 3.49
CA LEU A 61 0.37 -8.93 3.12
C LEU A 61 0.58 -10.16 4.02
N LEU A 62 0.50 -9.97 5.34
CA LEU A 62 0.63 -11.06 6.31
C LEU A 62 -0.47 -12.12 6.13
N ALA A 63 -1.69 -11.70 5.79
CA ALA A 63 -2.77 -12.65 5.48
C ALA A 63 -2.46 -13.48 4.22
N LYS A 64 -1.92 -12.85 3.17
CA LYS A 64 -1.48 -13.56 1.95
C LYS A 64 -0.37 -14.57 2.26
N LEU A 65 0.67 -14.14 3.00
CA LEU A 65 1.78 -15.01 3.41
C LEU A 65 1.31 -16.19 4.27
N ALA A 66 0.47 -15.94 5.28
CA ALA A 66 -0.02 -16.97 6.21
C ALA A 66 -1.00 -17.96 5.56
N SER A 67 -1.75 -17.55 4.54
CA SER A 67 -2.64 -18.47 3.83
C SER A 67 -1.87 -19.56 3.08
N GLN A 68 -0.69 -19.24 2.55
CA GLN A 68 0.13 -20.16 1.77
C GLN A 68 0.90 -21.14 2.66
N SER A 69 1.37 -20.72 3.85
CA SER A 69 2.04 -21.63 4.79
C SER A 69 1.11 -22.77 5.23
N LYS A 70 -0.15 -22.44 5.58
CA LYS A 70 -1.15 -23.44 5.96
C LYS A 70 -1.51 -24.41 4.83
N LEU A 71 -1.58 -23.92 3.58
CA LEU A 71 -1.82 -24.75 2.40
C LEU A 71 -0.63 -25.67 2.06
N ALA A 72 0.60 -25.23 2.33
CA ALA A 72 1.80 -26.06 2.17
C ALA A 72 1.89 -27.16 3.24
N GLU A 73 1.45 -26.87 4.47
CA GLU A 73 1.35 -27.86 5.55
C GLU A 73 0.30 -28.93 5.26
N ALA A 74 -0.89 -28.53 4.83
CA ALA A 74 -1.97 -29.46 4.47
C ALA A 74 -1.60 -30.38 3.29
N ALA A 75 -0.86 -29.86 2.30
CA ALA A 75 -0.38 -30.66 1.17
C ALA A 75 0.71 -31.68 1.55
N ASN A 76 1.46 -31.44 2.64
CA ASN A 76 2.47 -32.37 3.14
C ASN A 76 1.90 -33.43 4.10
N SER A 77 0.70 -33.22 4.63
CA SER A 77 0.00 -34.21 5.48
C SER A 77 -0.88 -35.20 4.71
N ASP A 78 -1.26 -34.88 3.46
CA ASP A 78 -2.08 -35.76 2.63
C ASP A 78 -1.23 -36.61 1.67
N SER A 79 -0.65 -37.69 2.21
CA SER A 79 -0.19 -38.83 1.42
C SER A 79 -1.15 -40.03 1.47
N THR A 80 -2.45 -39.80 1.70
CA THR A 80 -3.46 -40.88 1.66
C THR A 80 -4.84 -40.36 1.25
N CYS A 81 -5.27 -40.74 0.03
CA CYS A 81 -6.65 -40.84 -0.49
C CYS A 81 -7.69 -39.80 -0.01
N SER A 82 -8.35 -39.00 -0.86
CA SER A 82 -9.21 -39.43 -1.97
C SER A 82 -9.98 -38.20 -2.49
N SER A 83 -10.50 -38.35 -3.71
CA SER A 83 -11.15 -37.35 -4.57
C SER A 83 -12.46 -36.77 -4.04
N GLU A 84 -12.47 -35.49 -3.69
CA GLU A 84 -13.63 -34.58 -3.84
C GLU A 84 -13.09 -33.17 -4.19
N GLU A 85 -13.43 -32.64 -5.37
CA GLU A 85 -13.05 -31.29 -5.77
C GLU A 85 -13.83 -30.24 -4.95
N PRO A 86 -13.15 -29.33 -4.21
CA PRO A 86 -13.83 -28.19 -3.63
C PRO A 86 -13.90 -27.06 -4.65
N ALA A 87 -15.10 -26.50 -4.82
CA ALA A 87 -15.42 -25.34 -5.66
C ALA A 87 -14.86 -24.00 -5.12
N ALA A 88 -13.57 -23.97 -4.86
CA ALA A 88 -12.74 -22.77 -4.79
C ALA A 88 -11.34 -23.24 -5.13
N SER A 89 -10.91 -23.04 -6.39
CA SER A 89 -9.50 -22.93 -6.70
C SER A 89 -8.94 -21.80 -5.83
N ALA A 90 -8.50 -22.16 -4.62
CA ALA A 90 -7.81 -21.28 -3.70
C ALA A 90 -6.49 -20.97 -4.39
N PHE A 91 -6.53 -19.93 -5.23
CA PHE A 91 -5.45 -19.55 -6.13
C PHE A 91 -4.18 -19.45 -5.29
N ARG A 92 -3.25 -20.41 -5.49
CA ARG A 92 -1.93 -20.41 -4.86
C ARG A 92 -1.14 -19.29 -5.50
N GLU A 93 -1.33 -18.09 -4.98
CA GLU A 93 -0.62 -16.92 -5.46
C GLU A 93 0.67 -16.76 -4.67
N ASN A 94 1.79 -17.08 -5.32
CA ASN A 94 3.10 -16.68 -4.80
C ASN A 94 3.28 -15.18 -5.07
N VAL A 95 3.42 -14.38 -4.01
CA VAL A 95 3.60 -12.93 -4.15
C VAL A 95 5.07 -12.56 -4.41
N LEU A 96 5.99 -13.50 -4.20
CA LEU A 96 7.42 -13.35 -4.47
C LEU A 96 7.74 -13.87 -5.87
N THR A 97 8.64 -13.17 -6.56
CA THR A 97 9.29 -13.75 -7.75
C THR A 97 10.32 -14.80 -7.33
N VAL A 98 10.74 -15.64 -8.27
CA VAL A 98 11.76 -16.67 -8.02
C VAL A 98 13.08 -16.05 -7.57
N GLU A 99 13.44 -14.90 -8.14
CA GLU A 99 14.64 -14.15 -7.80
C GLU A 99 14.54 -13.54 -6.40
N GLU A 100 13.40 -12.94 -6.05
CA GLU A 100 13.16 -12.37 -4.72
C GLU A 100 13.16 -13.44 -3.63
N GLU A 101 12.55 -14.59 -3.91
CA GLU A 101 12.55 -15.74 -3.00
C GLU A 101 13.97 -16.25 -2.76
N LYS A 102 14.77 -16.40 -3.82
CA LYS A 102 16.17 -16.83 -3.72
C LYS A 102 17.00 -15.84 -2.90
N GLU A 103 16.89 -14.54 -3.20
CA GLU A 103 17.64 -13.50 -2.47
C GLU A 103 17.25 -13.45 -0.98
N LEU A 104 15.97 -13.59 -0.66
CA LEU A 104 15.50 -13.66 0.74
C LEU A 104 16.06 -14.87 1.48
N LEU A 105 16.02 -16.06 0.86
CA LEU A 105 16.54 -17.28 1.46
C LEU A 105 18.05 -17.21 1.70
N GLU A 106 18.79 -16.61 0.78
CA GLU A 106 20.24 -16.42 0.93
C GLU A 106 20.58 -15.42 2.05
N ALA A 107 19.87 -14.29 2.12
CA ALA A 107 20.11 -13.25 3.12
C ALA A 107 19.66 -13.66 4.54
N ALA A 108 18.64 -14.54 4.65
CA ALA A 108 18.10 -14.98 5.94
C ALA A 108 18.71 -16.27 6.47
N ARG A 109 19.64 -16.91 5.73
CA ARG A 109 20.20 -18.25 6.02
C ARG A 109 20.68 -18.42 7.47
N ASP A 110 21.31 -17.40 8.03
CA ASP A 110 21.91 -17.45 9.37
C ASP A 110 21.00 -16.91 10.47
N SER A 111 19.95 -16.17 10.10
CA SER A 111 19.14 -15.38 11.04
C SER A 111 17.75 -15.96 11.29
N MET A 112 17.11 -16.60 10.29
CA MET A 112 15.72 -17.04 10.38
C MET A 112 15.48 -18.35 9.62
N SER A 113 14.90 -19.34 10.30
CA SER A 113 14.47 -20.59 9.66
C SER A 113 13.14 -20.42 8.92
N GLY A 114 13.06 -20.97 7.71
CA GLY A 114 11.82 -21.11 6.93
C GLY A 114 12.01 -22.11 5.80
N ARG A 115 10.92 -22.81 5.42
CA ARG A 115 10.93 -23.85 4.38
C ARG A 115 10.96 -23.27 2.97
N ASN A 116 10.48 -22.05 2.80
CA ASN A 116 10.44 -21.30 1.53
C ASN A 116 10.54 -19.79 1.79
N GLY A 117 10.71 -18.99 0.73
CA GLY A 117 10.91 -17.54 0.86
C GLY A 117 9.71 -16.81 1.48
N MET A 118 8.50 -17.33 1.28
CA MET A 118 7.27 -16.76 1.85
C MET A 118 7.21 -16.94 3.37
N GLU A 119 7.61 -18.10 3.89
CA GLU A 119 7.70 -18.37 5.33
C GLU A 119 8.81 -17.54 5.97
N VAL A 120 9.96 -17.42 5.32
CA VAL A 120 11.05 -16.54 5.77
C VAL A 120 10.57 -15.08 5.82
N MET A 121 9.90 -14.61 4.77
CA MET A 121 9.35 -13.24 4.74
C MET A 121 8.31 -13.03 5.84
N LEU A 122 7.42 -14.00 6.07
CA LEU A 122 6.45 -13.93 7.16
C LEU A 122 7.15 -13.78 8.51
N ASN A 123 8.11 -14.65 8.80
CA ASN A 123 8.84 -14.65 10.07
C ASN A 123 9.59 -13.33 10.28
N LEU A 124 10.25 -12.81 9.24
CA LEU A 124 10.93 -11.52 9.27
C LEU A 124 9.94 -10.39 9.59
N LEU A 125 8.82 -10.31 8.87
CA LEU A 125 7.85 -9.22 9.01
C LEU A 125 7.06 -9.29 10.33
N THR A 126 6.96 -10.46 10.96
CA THR A 126 6.35 -10.64 12.29
C THR A 126 7.34 -10.64 13.43
N SER A 127 8.63 -10.42 13.16
CA SER A 127 9.66 -10.36 14.21
C SER A 127 9.33 -9.27 15.24
N PRO A 128 9.59 -9.52 16.53
CA PRO A 128 9.43 -8.50 17.55
C PRO A 128 10.31 -7.29 17.22
N ASN A 129 9.83 -6.08 17.55
CA ASN A 129 10.53 -4.81 17.33
C ASN A 129 10.90 -4.49 15.86
N HIS A 130 10.46 -5.27 14.87
CA HIS A 130 10.77 -5.07 13.46
C HIS A 130 12.29 -5.03 13.17
N GLU A 131 13.08 -5.92 13.78
CA GLU A 131 14.56 -5.96 13.64
C GLU A 131 15.05 -5.99 12.19
N TRP A 132 14.23 -6.49 11.27
CA TRP A 132 14.49 -6.46 9.83
C TRP A 132 14.73 -5.05 9.26
N SER A 133 14.21 -4.00 9.90
CA SER A 133 14.40 -2.61 9.44
C SER A 133 15.79 -2.07 9.73
N GLU A 134 16.49 -2.64 10.72
CA GLU A 134 17.83 -2.22 11.16
C GLU A 134 18.96 -2.95 10.39
N SER A 135 18.66 -4.10 9.77
CA SER A 135 19.64 -4.82 8.95
C SER A 135 19.71 -4.24 7.54
N ASP A 136 20.85 -3.64 7.17
CA ASP A 136 21.05 -3.04 5.85
C ASP A 136 20.79 -4.04 4.70
N GLN A 137 21.24 -5.28 4.84
CA GLN A 137 21.08 -6.30 3.80
C GLN A 137 19.62 -6.71 3.61
N ILE A 138 18.93 -7.05 4.70
CA ILE A 138 17.53 -7.50 4.67
C ILE A 138 16.61 -6.34 4.29
N SER A 139 16.86 -5.14 4.82
CA SER A 139 16.08 -3.93 4.55
C SER A 139 16.13 -3.54 3.08
N VAL A 140 17.26 -3.70 2.39
CA VAL A 140 17.38 -3.44 0.94
C VAL A 140 16.53 -4.41 0.13
N ILE A 141 16.54 -5.70 0.46
CA ILE A 141 15.75 -6.73 -0.23
C ILE A 141 14.25 -6.49 0.02
N LEU A 142 13.86 -6.34 1.29
CA LEU A 142 12.48 -6.08 1.69
C LEU A 142 11.96 -4.76 1.12
N LYS A 143 12.77 -3.71 1.03
CA LYS A 143 12.38 -2.46 0.37
C LYS A 143 11.88 -2.71 -1.05
N ARG A 144 12.62 -3.48 -1.85
CA ARG A 144 12.25 -3.75 -3.25
C ARG A 144 10.93 -4.51 -3.33
N ILE A 145 10.80 -5.56 -2.52
CA ILE A 145 9.63 -6.43 -2.50
C ILE A 145 8.40 -5.68 -1.97
N LEU A 146 8.52 -5.03 -0.81
CA LEU A 146 7.41 -4.33 -0.16
C LEU A 146 6.92 -3.14 -0.98
N MET A 147 7.81 -2.40 -1.64
CA MET A 147 7.40 -1.29 -2.53
C MET A 147 6.60 -1.78 -3.73
N ARG A 148 7.00 -2.91 -4.34
CA ARG A 148 6.28 -3.56 -5.43
C ARG A 148 4.90 -4.04 -4.98
N LEU A 149 4.85 -4.78 -3.87
CA LEU A 149 3.60 -5.31 -3.31
C LEU A 149 2.67 -4.21 -2.80
N CYS A 150 3.22 -3.12 -2.25
CA CYS A 150 2.44 -1.95 -1.83
C CYS A 150 1.81 -1.24 -3.04
N ALA A 151 2.54 -1.11 -4.15
CA ALA A 151 1.99 -0.57 -5.39
C ALA A 151 0.82 -1.45 -5.89
N ARG A 152 0.98 -2.77 -5.89
CA ARG A 152 -0.10 -3.71 -6.21
C ARG A 152 -1.30 -3.56 -5.27
N TYR A 153 -1.07 -3.48 -3.97
CA TYR A 153 -2.11 -3.31 -2.96
C TYR A 153 -2.95 -2.04 -3.20
N LEU A 154 -2.31 -0.93 -3.56
CA LEU A 154 -3.01 0.33 -3.83
C LEU A 154 -3.73 0.35 -5.18
N LEU A 155 -3.12 -0.24 -6.22
CA LEU A 155 -3.60 -0.07 -7.60
C LEU A 155 -4.52 -1.20 -8.07
N GLN A 156 -4.24 -2.44 -7.70
CA GLN A 156 -4.94 -3.64 -8.19
C GLN A 156 -5.93 -4.23 -7.19
N GLU A 157 -5.60 -4.28 -5.90
CA GLU A 157 -6.47 -4.93 -4.91
C GLU A 157 -7.74 -4.10 -4.67
N LYS A 158 -8.92 -4.74 -4.79
CA LYS A 158 -10.22 -4.06 -4.71
C LYS A 158 -11.13 -4.62 -3.63
N LYS A 159 -12.00 -3.76 -3.10
CA LYS A 159 -13.18 -4.12 -2.31
C LYS A 159 -14.41 -3.47 -2.95
N ARG A 160 -15.37 -4.29 -3.39
CA ARG A 160 -16.60 -3.83 -4.09
C ARG A 160 -16.27 -2.91 -5.29
N GLY A 161 -15.26 -3.27 -6.08
CA GLY A 161 -14.83 -2.52 -7.27
C GLY A 161 -14.06 -1.22 -7.00
N LYS A 162 -13.77 -0.90 -5.73
CA LYS A 162 -12.99 0.29 -5.32
C LYS A 162 -11.68 -0.12 -4.66
N ALA A 163 -10.74 0.81 -4.48
CA ALA A 163 -9.47 0.54 -3.80
C ALA A 163 -9.70 -0.15 -2.45
N LEU A 164 -8.90 -1.18 -2.16
CA LEU A 164 -9.00 -1.93 -0.92
C LEU A 164 -8.63 -1.07 0.30
N ASP A 165 -7.61 -0.22 0.17
CA ASP A 165 -7.18 0.69 1.23
C ASP A 165 -8.17 1.84 1.44
N PRO A 166 -8.61 2.11 2.68
CA PRO A 166 -9.60 3.14 2.96
C PRO A 166 -9.08 4.57 2.71
N VAL A 167 -7.79 4.83 2.92
CA VAL A 167 -7.17 6.15 2.72
C VAL A 167 -7.00 6.41 1.22
N ALA A 168 -6.55 5.40 0.47
CA ALA A 168 -6.54 5.44 -0.99
C ALA A 168 -7.93 5.73 -1.54
N ASN A 169 -8.93 4.97 -1.09
CA ASN A 169 -10.30 5.16 -1.50
C ASN A 169 -10.79 6.59 -1.24
N PHE A 170 -10.45 7.18 -0.08
CA PHE A 170 -10.78 8.58 0.21
C PHE A 170 -10.14 9.56 -0.79
N HIS A 171 -8.83 9.49 -1.01
CA HIS A 171 -8.15 10.44 -1.90
C HIS A 171 -8.58 10.29 -3.36
N LEU A 172 -8.78 9.06 -3.82
CA LEU A 172 -9.22 8.76 -5.19
C LEU A 172 -10.66 9.25 -5.45
N GLN A 173 -11.57 9.15 -4.47
CA GLN A 173 -12.91 9.76 -4.57
C GLN A 173 -12.87 11.29 -4.66
N ASN A 174 -11.82 11.91 -4.14
CA ASN A 174 -11.57 13.35 -4.22
C ASN A 174 -10.78 13.74 -5.48
N GLY A 175 -10.51 12.80 -6.40
CA GLY A 175 -9.86 13.09 -7.68
C GLY A 175 -8.33 13.12 -7.64
N ALA A 176 -7.73 12.59 -6.58
CA ALA A 176 -6.28 12.46 -6.53
C ALA A 176 -5.76 11.34 -7.44
N MET A 177 -4.47 11.42 -7.77
CA MET A 177 -3.70 10.37 -8.42
C MET A 177 -2.67 9.79 -7.44
N VAL A 178 -2.36 8.50 -7.54
CA VAL A 178 -1.27 7.90 -6.75
C VAL A 178 0.08 8.31 -7.35
N GLU A 179 0.84 9.17 -6.68
CA GLU A 179 2.05 9.76 -7.27
C GLU A 179 3.31 8.98 -6.89
N ARG A 180 3.54 8.75 -5.60
CA ARG A 180 4.81 8.19 -5.11
C ARG A 180 4.65 7.40 -3.84
N LEU A 181 5.34 6.27 -3.75
CA LEU A 181 5.55 5.54 -2.49
C LEU A 181 6.85 6.02 -1.82
N ASN A 182 6.82 6.20 -0.51
CA ASN A 182 7.93 6.70 0.28
C ASN A 182 8.34 5.63 1.28
N TRP A 183 9.49 4.99 1.03
CA TRP A 183 10.07 3.99 1.91
C TRP A 183 10.53 4.61 3.23
N MET A 184 10.16 3.98 4.35
CA MET A 184 10.55 4.41 5.70
C MET A 184 10.21 5.89 6.00
N ALA A 185 9.06 6.34 5.50
CA ALA A 185 8.54 7.67 5.77
C ALA A 185 7.90 7.77 7.17
N ASP A 186 7.40 6.66 7.72
CA ASP A 186 6.94 6.57 9.11
C ASP A 186 7.63 5.40 9.82
N LYS A 187 8.71 5.70 10.56
CA LYS A 187 9.48 4.71 11.33
C LYS A 187 8.90 4.42 12.71
N THR A 188 7.74 4.99 13.05
CA THR A 188 7.09 4.66 14.32
C THR A 188 6.64 3.20 14.32
N GLU A 189 6.48 2.60 15.50
CA GLU A 189 5.93 1.25 15.65
C GLU A 189 4.57 1.10 14.92
N LYS A 190 3.75 2.16 14.95
CA LYS A 190 2.49 2.22 14.22
C LYS A 190 2.72 2.19 12.70
N GLY A 191 3.63 3.01 12.17
CA GLY A 191 3.95 3.03 10.74
C GLY A 191 4.49 1.69 10.24
N LEU A 192 5.39 1.07 11.00
CA LEU A 192 5.95 -0.25 10.71
C LEU A 192 4.88 -1.34 10.72
N SER A 193 4.03 -1.38 11.76
CA SER A 193 2.96 -2.37 11.87
C SER A 193 1.83 -2.20 10.85
N GLN A 194 1.56 -0.97 10.40
CA GLN A 194 0.49 -0.68 9.44
C GLN A 194 0.92 -0.93 7.99
N SER A 195 2.13 -0.48 7.63
CA SER A 195 2.56 -0.43 6.24
C SER A 195 4.04 -0.73 6.01
N GLY A 196 4.76 -1.29 6.98
CA GLY A 196 6.21 -1.48 6.88
C GLY A 196 6.96 -0.13 6.81
N GLY A 197 6.36 0.92 7.37
CA GLY A 197 6.88 2.28 7.35
C GLY A 197 6.70 3.01 6.01
N ILE A 198 5.96 2.42 5.07
CA ILE A 198 5.67 3.03 3.77
C ILE A 198 4.54 4.05 3.91
N MET A 199 4.75 5.26 3.39
CA MET A 199 3.69 6.23 3.18
C MET A 199 3.54 6.55 1.69
N VAL A 200 2.42 7.14 1.30
CA VAL A 200 2.11 7.43 -0.10
C VAL A 200 1.81 8.92 -0.29
N ASN A 201 2.29 9.48 -1.39
CA ASN A 201 1.85 10.78 -1.88
C ASN A 201 0.69 10.59 -2.85
N TYR A 202 -0.45 11.19 -2.54
CA TYR A 202 -1.51 11.42 -3.52
C TYR A 202 -1.40 12.85 -4.04
N ILE A 203 -1.43 13.05 -5.36
CA ILE A 203 -1.35 14.37 -5.98
C ILE A 203 -2.71 14.81 -6.54
N TYR A 204 -3.05 16.08 -6.34
CA TYR A 204 -4.23 16.73 -6.87
C TYR A 204 -3.83 17.70 -7.98
N ARG A 205 -3.88 17.23 -9.24
CA ARG A 205 -3.65 18.05 -10.42
C ARG A 205 -4.95 18.77 -10.76
N LEU A 206 -4.96 20.10 -10.65
CA LEU A 206 -6.18 20.92 -10.72
C LEU A 206 -7.07 20.62 -11.93
N ASN A 207 -6.46 20.43 -13.09
CA ASN A 207 -7.17 20.18 -14.35
C ASN A 207 -7.80 18.78 -14.40
N ASP A 208 -7.31 17.83 -13.61
CA ASP A 208 -7.67 16.42 -13.71
C ASP A 208 -8.56 15.96 -12.54
N ILE A 209 -8.79 16.80 -11.51
CA ILE A 209 -9.50 16.42 -10.28
C ILE A 209 -10.89 15.82 -10.60
N GLU A 210 -11.69 16.52 -11.40
CA GLU A 210 -13.07 16.09 -11.70
C GLU A 210 -13.08 14.83 -12.56
N GLU A 211 -12.20 14.75 -13.57
CA GLU A 211 -12.09 13.56 -14.43
C GLU A 211 -11.64 12.34 -13.64
N ASN A 212 -10.60 12.47 -12.82
CA ASN A 212 -10.09 11.42 -11.95
C ASN A 212 -11.16 10.93 -10.98
N ALA A 213 -11.88 11.85 -10.32
CA ALA A 213 -12.94 11.53 -9.38
C ALA A 213 -14.08 10.79 -10.09
N HIS A 214 -14.51 11.28 -11.25
CA HIS A 214 -15.57 10.65 -12.05
C HIS A 214 -15.15 9.25 -12.52
N SER A 215 -13.95 9.10 -13.07
CA SER A 215 -13.40 7.83 -13.54
C SER A 215 -13.31 6.80 -12.41
N TYR A 216 -12.82 7.21 -11.23
CA TYR A 216 -12.76 6.35 -10.07
C TYR A 216 -14.14 5.98 -9.55
N LEU A 217 -15.08 6.92 -9.44
CA LEU A 217 -16.44 6.66 -8.93
C LEU A 217 -17.27 5.77 -9.88
N SER A 218 -17.14 5.96 -11.20
CA SER A 218 -17.87 5.18 -12.21
C SER A 218 -17.30 3.77 -12.40
N SER A 219 -15.99 3.67 -12.65
CA SER A 219 -15.37 2.41 -13.10
C SER A 219 -14.40 1.79 -12.09
N GLY A 220 -14.00 2.52 -11.05
CA GLY A 220 -12.95 2.08 -10.13
C GLY A 220 -11.54 2.19 -10.69
N ARG A 221 -11.38 2.85 -11.86
CA ARG A 221 -10.08 3.16 -12.47
C ARG A 221 -9.26 4.06 -11.54
N ILE A 222 -8.01 3.68 -11.33
CA ILE A 222 -7.05 4.42 -10.51
C ILE A 222 -5.99 4.99 -11.43
N ASN A 223 -5.82 6.31 -11.39
CA ASN A 223 -4.71 6.97 -12.04
C ASN A 223 -3.49 6.90 -11.11
N ALA A 224 -2.32 6.64 -11.68
CA ALA A 224 -1.06 6.55 -10.93
C ALA A 224 0.12 7.02 -11.78
N ALA A 225 1.21 7.45 -11.14
CA ALA A 225 2.47 7.75 -11.80
C ALA A 225 3.04 6.52 -12.51
N LEU A 226 3.74 6.75 -13.63
CA LEU A 226 4.25 5.69 -14.51
C LEU A 226 5.18 4.70 -13.78
N ASP A 227 6.02 5.18 -12.87
CA ASP A 227 6.93 4.31 -12.13
C ASP A 227 6.19 3.34 -11.20
N LEU A 228 5.04 3.73 -10.65
CA LEU A 228 4.20 2.83 -9.85
C LEU A 228 3.47 1.82 -10.74
N GLN A 229 3.05 2.21 -11.94
CA GLN A 229 2.46 1.29 -12.90
C GLN A 229 3.48 0.20 -13.31
N ARG A 230 4.72 0.59 -13.59
CA ARG A 230 5.82 -0.33 -13.88
C ARG A 230 6.16 -1.29 -12.74
N LEU A 231 6.01 -0.87 -11.49
CA LEU A 231 6.18 -1.76 -10.34
C LEU A 231 5.13 -2.87 -10.35
N VAL A 232 3.89 -2.51 -10.70
CA VAL A 232 2.75 -3.43 -10.72
C VAL A 232 2.78 -4.39 -11.93
N GLU A 233 3.41 -4.02 -13.04
CA GLU A 233 3.63 -4.93 -14.17
C GLU A 233 4.55 -6.12 -13.82
N ARG A 234 5.25 -6.05 -12.68
CA ARG A 234 6.16 -7.09 -12.18
C ARG A 234 5.52 -7.96 -11.08
N THR A 235 4.21 -7.89 -10.90
CA THR A 235 3.47 -8.64 -9.86
C THR A 235 2.69 -9.82 -10.41
#